data_AF-A0A2S2DM41-F1
#
_entry.id   AF-A0A2S2DM41-F1
#
_cell.length_a   1.000
_cell.length_b   1.000
_cell.length_c   1.000
_cell.angle_alpha   90.00
_cell.angle_beta   90.00
_cell.angle_gamma   90.00
#
_symmetry.space_group_name_H-M   'P 1'
#
loop_
_entity.id
_entity.type
_entity.pdbx_description
1 polymer ?
#
loop_
_entity_poly.entity_id
_entity_poly.type
_entity_poly.pdbx_seq_one_letter_code
_entity_poly.pdbx_strand_id
1 'polypeptide(L)'
;MTPRRQHGAVLLMVAIVLATVAALAVGVNGLTRFESGSVRGDYQDRAASYLADAGVAAARWKNQVAGCTSQAIAPTALGGGTFKADVPVQKGTVKKIDIVATGAVDGVALRTLERKQVTLHDLTRTETVRLTEDALDLTIDRTDDDDDNEDDEQLWLAFDEAHALLYWAMDDIKKDALVLSATLTLTPDGSNGAGAVVAVQRLTTRWDDDATWKEPRDDATPWHGGNYIAQPAATASVAGLSTAQWDVTDLVSGWFGGQFPNHGMLLRLASPGPTVRFYSLDASSSRRPVLQVLSARHC
;
A
#
# COMPACT_ATOMS: atom_id res chain seq x y z
N MET A 1 68.27 -37.53 -53.11
CA MET A 1 67.38 -37.02 -52.05
C MET A 1 66.69 -35.76 -52.56
N THR A 2 65.40 -35.84 -52.85
CA THR A 2 64.56 -34.73 -53.34
C THR A 2 63.53 -34.40 -52.27
N PRO A 3 63.43 -33.14 -51.79
CA PRO A 3 62.53 -32.80 -50.71
C PRO A 3 61.07 -32.77 -51.20
N ARG A 4 60.20 -33.57 -50.57
CA ARG A 4 58.75 -33.54 -50.79
C ARG A 4 58.18 -32.23 -50.23
N ARG A 5 57.59 -31.42 -51.12
CA ARG A 5 56.89 -30.17 -50.78
C ARG A 5 55.70 -30.47 -49.84
N GLN A 6 55.80 -30.08 -48.58
CA GLN A 6 54.74 -30.20 -47.55
C GLN A 6 53.79 -28.98 -47.49
N HIS A 7 53.76 -28.11 -48.51
CA HIS A 7 53.04 -26.83 -48.43
C HIS A 7 51.50 -26.91 -48.60
N GLY A 8 50.96 -28.05 -49.05
CA GLY A 8 49.51 -28.20 -49.25
C GLY A 8 48.70 -28.51 -47.98
N ALA A 9 49.28 -29.26 -47.03
CA ALA A 9 48.56 -29.72 -45.83
C ALA A 9 48.37 -28.59 -44.80
N VAL A 10 49.33 -27.67 -44.71
CA VAL A 10 49.27 -26.54 -43.75
C VAL A 10 48.20 -25.52 -44.17
N LEU A 11 48.08 -25.23 -45.48
CA LEU A 11 47.06 -24.31 -45.99
C LEU A 11 45.64 -24.85 -45.80
N LEU A 12 45.45 -26.17 -45.93
CA LEU A 12 44.15 -26.80 -45.68
C LEU A 12 43.74 -26.69 -44.21
N MET A 13 44.66 -26.96 -43.28
CA MET A 13 44.41 -26.83 -41.84
C MET A 13 44.03 -25.39 -41.46
N VAL A 14 44.75 -24.39 -41.99
CA VAL A 14 44.45 -22.97 -41.73
C VAL A 14 43.11 -22.56 -42.32
N ALA A 15 42.78 -23.00 -43.54
CA ALA A 15 41.49 -22.71 -44.16
C ALA A 15 40.31 -23.31 -43.39
N ILE A 16 40.45 -24.54 -42.88
CA ILE A 16 39.43 -25.19 -42.06
C ILE A 16 39.26 -24.44 -40.74
N VAL A 17 40.35 -24.08 -40.06
CA VAL A 17 40.29 -23.30 -38.81
C VAL A 17 39.61 -21.95 -39.04
N LEU A 18 39.98 -21.21 -40.08
CA LEU A 18 39.34 -19.93 -40.40
C LEU A 18 37.84 -20.08 -40.74
N ALA A 19 37.46 -21.12 -41.48
CA ALA A 19 36.06 -21.40 -41.78
C ALA A 19 35.25 -21.74 -40.51
N THR A 20 35.81 -22.52 -39.59
CA THR A 20 35.15 -22.84 -38.31
C THR A 20 35.00 -21.61 -37.41
N VAL A 21 36.02 -20.75 -37.33
CA VAL A 21 35.94 -19.49 -36.56
C VAL A 21 34.90 -18.55 -37.16
N ALA A 22 34.82 -18.44 -38.48
CA ALA A 22 33.80 -17.63 -39.15
C ALA A 22 32.38 -18.17 -38.92
N ALA A 23 32.19 -19.50 -39.00
CA ALA A 23 30.89 -20.13 -38.71
C ALA A 23 30.46 -19.92 -37.25
N LEU A 24 31.38 -20.03 -36.30
CA LEU A 24 31.11 -19.75 -34.88
C LEU A 24 30.77 -18.27 -34.66
N ALA A 25 31.49 -17.35 -35.30
CA ALA A 25 31.21 -15.92 -35.20
C ALA A 25 29.82 -15.56 -35.76
N VAL A 26 29.40 -16.17 -36.87
CA VAL A 26 28.05 -15.98 -37.43
C VAL A 26 26.98 -16.59 -36.51
N GLY A 27 27.23 -17.79 -35.97
CA GLY A 27 26.31 -18.45 -35.04
C GLY A 27 26.10 -17.66 -33.74
N VAL A 28 27.18 -17.16 -33.13
CA VAL A 28 27.13 -16.37 -31.89
C VAL A 28 26.43 -15.03 -32.12
N ASN A 29 26.68 -14.36 -33.25
CA ASN A 29 25.99 -13.12 -33.61
C ASN A 29 24.50 -13.33 -33.96
N GLY A 30 24.14 -14.51 -34.47
CA GLY A 30 22.74 -14.88 -34.69
C GLY A 30 21.99 -15.09 -33.38
N LEU A 31 22.55 -15.90 -32.47
CA LEU A 31 21.93 -16.23 -31.18
C LEU A 31 21.75 -15.00 -30.28
N THR A 32 22.76 -14.13 -30.19
CA THR A 32 22.65 -12.88 -29.42
C THR A 32 21.58 -11.92 -29.98
N ARG A 33 21.37 -11.90 -31.30
CA ARG A 33 20.26 -11.13 -31.90
C ARG A 33 18.89 -11.72 -31.57
N PHE A 34 18.74 -13.03 -31.55
CA PHE A 34 17.50 -13.69 -31.14
C PHE A 34 17.16 -13.45 -29.66
N GLU A 35 18.14 -13.59 -28.77
CA GLU A 35 17.96 -13.33 -27.33
C GLU A 35 17.66 -11.86 -27.03
N SER A 36 18.34 -10.92 -27.69
CA SER A 36 18.04 -9.49 -27.53
C SER A 36 16.66 -9.10 -28.08
N GLY A 37 16.22 -9.73 -29.17
CA GLY A 37 14.90 -9.54 -29.76
C GLY A 37 13.77 -10.10 -28.88
N SER A 38 13.94 -11.30 -28.32
CA SER A 38 12.94 -11.91 -27.43
C SER A 38 12.79 -11.09 -26.14
N VAL A 39 13.90 -10.67 -25.54
CA VAL A 39 13.88 -9.83 -24.33
C VAL A 39 13.18 -8.50 -24.60
N ARG A 40 13.46 -7.84 -25.74
CA ARG A 40 12.79 -6.59 -26.11
C ARG A 40 11.28 -6.79 -26.32
N GLY A 41 10.87 -7.89 -26.96
CA GLY A 41 9.47 -8.24 -27.15
C GLY A 41 8.75 -8.43 -25.81
N ASP A 42 9.34 -9.18 -24.88
CA ASP A 42 8.79 -9.40 -23.54
C ASP A 42 8.64 -8.09 -22.75
N TYR A 43 9.62 -7.18 -22.84
CA TYR A 43 9.52 -5.87 -22.22
C TYR A 43 8.39 -5.02 -22.81
N GLN A 44 8.26 -4.99 -24.15
CA GLN A 44 7.20 -4.25 -24.83
C GLN A 44 5.81 -4.82 -24.49
N ASP A 45 5.68 -6.13 -24.38
CA ASP A 45 4.44 -6.79 -23.99
C ASP A 45 4.02 -6.47 -22.55
N ARG A 46 4.96 -6.53 -21.60
CA ARG A 46 4.69 -6.14 -20.20
C ARG A 46 4.33 -4.66 -20.11
N ALA A 47 5.04 -3.80 -20.85
CA ALA A 47 4.74 -2.38 -20.92
C ALA A 47 3.33 -2.12 -21.49
N ALA A 48 2.93 -2.83 -22.56
CA ALA A 48 1.58 -2.75 -23.11
C ALA A 48 0.51 -3.21 -22.11
N SER A 49 0.78 -4.25 -21.31
CA SER A 49 -0.11 -4.68 -20.21
C SER A 49 -0.26 -3.60 -19.13
N TYR A 50 0.84 -2.98 -18.68
CA TYR A 50 0.77 -1.88 -17.72
C TYR A 50 0.00 -0.67 -18.27
N LEU A 51 0.15 -0.36 -19.56
CA LEU A 51 -0.63 0.68 -20.23
C LEU A 51 -2.13 0.34 -20.28
N ALA A 52 -2.48 -0.93 -20.52
CA ALA A 52 -3.87 -1.36 -20.48
C ALA A 52 -4.47 -1.25 -19.06
N ASP A 53 -3.73 -1.63 -18.01
CA ASP A 53 -4.17 -1.44 -16.62
C ASP A 53 -4.31 0.05 -16.27
N ALA A 54 -3.42 0.91 -16.76
CA ALA A 54 -3.55 2.36 -16.63
C ALA A 54 -4.84 2.87 -17.31
N GLY A 55 -5.20 2.31 -18.47
CA GLY A 55 -6.47 2.62 -19.14
C GLY A 55 -7.69 2.23 -18.32
N VAL A 56 -7.67 1.08 -17.66
CA VAL A 56 -8.73 0.68 -16.71
C VAL A 56 -8.84 1.69 -15.56
N ALA A 57 -7.72 2.01 -14.93
CA ALA A 57 -7.66 2.94 -13.80
C ALA A 57 -8.15 4.35 -14.21
N ALA A 58 -7.71 4.86 -15.36
CA ALA A 58 -8.12 6.15 -15.89
C ALA A 58 -9.63 6.19 -16.21
N ALA A 59 -10.17 5.14 -16.83
CA ALA A 59 -11.59 5.02 -17.09
C ALA A 59 -12.40 5.01 -15.80
N ARG A 60 -12.00 4.21 -14.81
CA ARG A 60 -12.66 4.18 -13.51
C ARG A 60 -12.64 5.57 -12.86
N TRP A 61 -11.46 6.17 -12.72
CA TRP A 61 -11.29 7.47 -12.08
C TRP A 61 -12.11 8.57 -12.77
N LYS A 62 -12.01 8.71 -14.10
CA LYS A 62 -12.74 9.73 -14.87
C LYS A 62 -14.25 9.63 -14.63
N ASN A 63 -14.77 8.41 -14.63
CA ASN A 63 -16.18 8.17 -14.41
C ASN A 63 -16.62 8.46 -12.98
N GLN A 64 -15.77 8.22 -12.00
CA GLN A 64 -16.01 8.55 -10.60
C GLN A 64 -16.00 10.06 -10.32
N VAL A 65 -15.01 10.80 -10.84
CA VAL A 65 -14.91 12.26 -10.62
C VAL A 65 -15.95 13.07 -11.41
N ALA A 66 -16.52 12.47 -12.46
CA ALA A 66 -17.60 13.07 -13.23
C ALA A 66 -19.01 12.78 -12.67
N GLY A 67 -19.11 12.28 -11.43
CA GLY A 67 -20.40 11.95 -10.81
C GLY A 67 -21.00 10.63 -11.30
N CYS A 68 -20.16 9.59 -11.39
CA CYS A 68 -20.55 8.22 -11.74
C CYS A 68 -21.14 8.08 -13.15
N THR A 69 -20.34 8.41 -14.17
CA THR A 69 -20.74 8.32 -15.57
C THR A 69 -20.20 7.05 -16.24
N SER A 70 -20.33 6.95 -17.57
CA SER A 70 -19.87 5.80 -18.39
C SER A 70 -19.15 6.27 -19.67
N GLN A 71 -18.23 7.23 -19.50
CA GLN A 71 -17.41 7.81 -20.55
C GLN A 71 -16.17 6.96 -20.84
N ALA A 72 -15.87 6.84 -22.14
CA ALA A 72 -14.62 6.29 -22.62
C ALA A 72 -13.42 7.22 -22.35
N ILE A 73 -12.22 6.65 -22.44
CA ILE A 73 -10.93 7.33 -22.44
C ILE A 73 -10.39 7.33 -23.87
N ALA A 74 -10.26 8.53 -24.43
CA ALA A 74 -9.60 8.72 -25.71
C ALA A 74 -8.12 8.28 -25.64
N PRO A 75 -7.50 7.92 -26.77
CA PRO A 75 -6.07 7.59 -26.80
C PRO A 75 -5.22 8.65 -26.10
N THR A 76 -4.51 8.23 -25.06
CA THR A 76 -3.72 9.08 -24.17
C THR A 76 -2.30 8.54 -24.10
N ALA A 77 -1.30 9.40 -24.25
CA ALA A 77 0.11 9.00 -24.17
C ALA A 77 0.56 8.83 -22.72
N LEU A 78 1.38 7.81 -22.46
CA LEU A 78 2.04 7.59 -21.18
C LEU A 78 3.41 6.92 -21.42
N GLY A 79 4.49 7.65 -21.14
CA GLY A 79 5.84 7.20 -21.48
C GLY A 79 6.03 6.98 -22.98
N GLY A 80 6.62 5.84 -23.36
CA GLY A 80 6.83 5.44 -24.76
C GLY A 80 5.63 4.78 -25.44
N GLY A 81 4.44 4.84 -24.85
CA GLY A 81 3.25 4.20 -25.38
C GLY A 81 1.98 5.02 -25.22
N THR A 82 0.86 4.43 -25.61
CA THR A 82 -0.47 5.01 -25.51
C THR A 82 -1.44 4.01 -24.89
N PHE A 83 -2.48 4.50 -24.24
CA PHE A 83 -3.59 3.68 -23.79
C PHE A 83 -4.92 4.33 -24.15
N LYS A 84 -5.96 3.52 -24.26
CA LYS A 84 -7.36 3.96 -24.38
C LYS A 84 -8.26 3.02 -23.60
N ALA A 85 -9.48 3.43 -23.32
CA ALA A 85 -10.47 2.56 -22.70
C ALA A 85 -11.87 2.84 -23.24
N ASP A 86 -12.50 1.78 -23.73
CA ASP A 86 -13.87 1.79 -24.19
C ASP A 86 -14.78 1.38 -23.02
N VAL A 87 -15.80 2.20 -22.75
CA VAL A 87 -16.79 1.99 -21.69
C VAL A 87 -18.17 2.08 -22.37
N PRO A 88 -19.00 1.03 -22.32
CA PRO A 88 -20.33 1.08 -22.89
C PRO A 88 -21.15 2.20 -22.25
N VAL A 89 -21.71 3.08 -23.08
CA VAL A 89 -22.49 4.23 -22.60
C VAL A 89 -23.77 3.74 -21.95
N GLN A 90 -23.98 4.17 -20.71
CA GLN A 90 -25.18 3.95 -19.91
C GLN A 90 -25.79 5.30 -19.55
N LYS A 91 -27.13 5.36 -19.45
CA LYS A 91 -27.85 6.59 -19.12
C LYS A 91 -27.89 6.81 -17.61
N GLY A 92 -27.66 8.06 -17.18
CA GLY A 92 -27.78 8.47 -15.78
C GLY A 92 -26.56 8.11 -14.92
N THR A 93 -26.76 8.09 -13.60
CA THR A 93 -25.75 7.67 -12.61
C THR A 93 -25.56 6.16 -12.67
N VAL A 94 -24.29 5.72 -12.80
CA VAL A 94 -23.92 4.33 -13.02
C VAL A 94 -23.19 3.75 -11.81
N LYS A 95 -23.68 2.61 -11.32
CA LYS A 95 -23.11 1.85 -10.19
C LYS A 95 -21.84 1.11 -10.57
N LYS A 96 -21.89 0.45 -11.72
CA LYS A 96 -20.86 -0.46 -12.21
C LYS A 96 -20.69 -0.30 -13.70
N ILE A 97 -19.45 -0.32 -14.16
CA ILE A 97 -19.13 -0.23 -15.59
C ILE A 97 -18.31 -1.44 -16.04
N ASP A 98 -18.51 -1.83 -17.28
CA ASP A 98 -17.58 -2.73 -17.98
C ASP A 98 -16.55 -1.87 -18.71
N ILE A 99 -15.28 -2.22 -18.60
CA ILE A 99 -14.16 -1.46 -19.15
C ILE A 99 -13.34 -2.38 -20.04
N VAL A 100 -13.15 -1.99 -21.31
CA VAL A 100 -12.21 -2.63 -22.23
C VAL A 100 -11.07 -1.65 -22.51
N ALA A 101 -9.93 -1.86 -21.86
CA ALA A 101 -8.75 -1.01 -22.00
C ALA A 101 -7.74 -1.63 -22.95
N THR A 102 -7.09 -0.82 -23.79
CA THR A 102 -6.02 -1.25 -24.69
C THR A 102 -4.79 -0.39 -24.49
N GLY A 103 -3.65 -1.03 -24.25
CA GLY A 103 -2.33 -0.42 -24.21
C GLY A 103 -1.52 -0.75 -25.46
N ALA A 104 -0.78 0.24 -25.97
CA ALA A 104 0.04 0.13 -27.18
C ALA A 104 1.43 0.72 -26.96
N VAL A 105 2.50 0.01 -27.32
CA VAL A 105 3.88 0.52 -27.30
C VAL A 105 4.41 0.63 -28.73
N ASP A 106 4.98 1.79 -29.07
CA ASP A 106 5.49 2.10 -30.42
C ASP A 106 4.47 1.86 -31.56
N GLY A 107 3.16 1.82 -31.24
CA GLY A 107 2.08 1.53 -32.19
C GLY A 107 1.99 0.06 -32.65
N VAL A 108 2.78 -0.86 -32.07
CA VAL A 108 2.92 -2.24 -32.54
C VAL A 108 2.50 -3.27 -31.48
N ALA A 109 3.09 -3.22 -30.29
CA ALA A 109 2.74 -4.17 -29.23
C ALA A 109 1.41 -3.78 -28.58
N LEU A 110 0.41 -4.65 -28.64
CA LEU A 110 -0.94 -4.37 -28.17
C LEU A 110 -1.37 -5.36 -27.09
N ARG A 111 -1.88 -4.84 -25.98
CA ARG A 111 -2.53 -5.63 -24.94
C ARG A 111 -3.89 -5.04 -24.64
N THR A 112 -4.91 -5.90 -24.61
CA THR A 112 -6.28 -5.53 -24.26
C THR A 112 -6.69 -6.24 -22.99
N LEU A 113 -7.26 -5.49 -22.06
CA LEU A 113 -7.78 -5.99 -20.79
C LEU A 113 -9.26 -5.65 -20.70
N GLU A 114 -10.05 -6.64 -20.33
CA GLU A 114 -11.45 -6.46 -19.99
C GLU A 114 -11.63 -6.57 -18.47
N ARG A 115 -12.41 -5.66 -17.91
CA ARG A 115 -12.86 -5.68 -16.52
C ARG A 115 -14.36 -5.48 -16.51
N LYS A 116 -15.09 -6.47 -16.03
CA LYS A 116 -16.54 -6.41 -15.93
C LYS A 116 -16.97 -5.94 -14.55
N GLN A 117 -18.10 -5.24 -14.48
CA GLN A 117 -18.77 -4.88 -13.23
C GLN A 117 -17.86 -4.08 -12.27
N VAL A 118 -17.02 -3.19 -12.79
CA VAL A 118 -16.15 -2.32 -12.00
C VAL A 118 -17.00 -1.33 -11.23
N THR A 119 -16.98 -1.44 -9.89
CA THR A 119 -17.70 -0.55 -8.98
C THR A 119 -17.17 0.88 -9.03
N LEU A 120 -18.10 1.84 -9.12
CA LEU A 120 -17.84 3.26 -9.05
C LEU A 120 -18.28 3.82 -7.68
N HIS A 121 -17.51 4.78 -7.19
CA HIS A 121 -17.86 5.62 -6.03
C HIS A 121 -17.88 7.07 -6.47
N ASP A 122 -18.84 7.85 -5.96
CA ASP A 122 -19.03 9.25 -6.32
C ASP A 122 -18.01 10.13 -5.60
N LEU A 123 -16.90 10.42 -6.27
CA LEU A 123 -15.85 11.27 -5.70
C LEU A 123 -16.23 12.75 -5.63
N THR A 124 -17.39 13.14 -6.19
CA THR A 124 -17.94 14.49 -6.03
C THR A 124 -18.74 14.64 -4.73
N ARG A 125 -19.10 13.52 -4.10
CA ARG A 125 -19.88 13.44 -2.86
C ARG A 125 -19.12 12.66 -1.80
N THR A 126 -18.24 13.37 -1.10
CA THR A 126 -17.48 12.82 0.01
C THR A 126 -18.11 13.16 1.35
N GLU A 127 -17.83 12.34 2.34
CA GLU A 127 -18.30 12.47 3.71
C GLU A 127 -17.12 12.28 4.66
N THR A 128 -16.97 13.22 5.59
CA THR A 128 -15.98 13.14 6.66
C THR A 128 -16.68 12.68 7.93
N VAL A 129 -16.19 11.60 8.51
CA VAL A 129 -16.69 11.04 9.76
C VAL A 129 -15.55 11.03 10.79
N ARG A 130 -15.87 11.38 12.04
CA ARG A 130 -14.97 11.15 13.17
C ARG A 130 -15.47 9.90 13.87
N LEU A 131 -14.65 8.88 13.93
CA LEU A 131 -14.99 7.63 14.60
C LEU A 131 -14.89 7.89 16.09
N THR A 132 -16.01 7.75 16.79
CA THR A 132 -16.09 7.98 18.24
C THR A 132 -16.94 6.94 18.95
N GLU A 133 -17.79 6.21 18.23
CA GLU A 133 -18.57 5.11 18.80
C GLU A 133 -17.65 3.90 19.04
N ASP A 134 -17.77 3.27 20.22
CA ASP A 134 -17.05 2.07 20.64
C ASP A 134 -15.52 2.15 20.43
N ALA A 135 -14.94 3.32 20.66
CA ALA A 135 -13.49 3.51 20.69
C ALA A 135 -12.93 3.04 22.04
N LEU A 136 -11.77 2.39 22.02
CA LEU A 136 -11.06 1.91 23.20
C LEU A 136 -9.61 2.36 23.14
N ASP A 137 -9.03 2.68 24.29
CA ASP A 137 -7.60 2.87 24.43
C ASP A 137 -7.11 2.42 25.81
N LEU A 138 -5.83 2.06 25.89
CA LEU A 138 -5.12 1.78 27.13
C LEU A 138 -3.61 1.84 26.90
N THR A 139 -2.84 1.91 27.98
CA THR A 139 -1.40 1.71 27.95
C THR A 139 -1.05 0.34 28.49
N ILE A 140 -0.26 -0.44 27.74
CA ILE A 140 0.40 -1.64 28.27
C ILE A 140 1.83 -1.29 28.69
N ASP A 141 2.22 -1.68 29.89
CA ASP A 141 3.56 -1.46 30.43
C ASP A 141 4.23 -2.79 30.80
N ARG A 142 5.50 -2.95 30.45
CA ARG A 142 6.31 -4.09 30.85
C ARG A 142 6.57 -4.12 32.36
N THR A 143 6.63 -2.94 33.00
CA THR A 143 6.97 -2.82 34.43
C THR A 143 5.77 -2.92 35.35
N ASP A 144 4.59 -2.58 34.85
CA ASP A 144 3.30 -2.77 35.50
C ASP A 144 2.41 -3.71 34.69
N ASP A 145 2.17 -4.88 35.25
CA ASP A 145 1.39 -5.95 34.60
C ASP A 145 -0.04 -5.98 35.15
N ASP A 146 -0.48 -4.89 35.79
CA ASP A 146 -1.85 -4.69 36.23
C ASP A 146 -2.73 -4.12 35.11
N ASP A 147 -4.02 -4.39 35.26
CA ASP A 147 -5.12 -4.08 34.35
C ASP A 147 -5.77 -2.72 34.66
N ASP A 148 -5.22 -1.92 35.58
CA ASP A 148 -5.85 -0.70 36.07
C ASP A 148 -5.53 0.58 35.25
N ASN A 149 -4.89 0.43 34.09
CA ASN A 149 -4.51 1.52 33.21
C ASN A 149 -5.67 2.10 32.37
N GLU A 150 -6.91 1.63 32.57
CA GLU A 150 -8.12 2.01 31.84
C GLU A 150 -8.68 3.39 32.22
N ASP A 151 -8.39 3.91 33.42
CA ASP A 151 -8.96 5.18 33.92
C ASP A 151 -7.98 6.36 33.85
N ASP A 152 -6.81 6.17 33.25
CA ASP A 152 -5.81 7.22 33.13
C ASP A 152 -6.19 8.20 32.00
N GLU A 153 -6.27 9.49 32.32
CA GLU A 153 -6.47 10.55 31.33
C GLU A 153 -5.28 10.68 30.33
N GLN A 154 -4.26 9.83 30.44
CA GLN A 154 -3.07 9.84 29.61
C GLN A 154 -2.71 8.46 29.05
N LEU A 155 -2.28 8.44 27.80
CA LEU A 155 -1.57 7.33 27.17
C LEU A 155 -0.07 7.58 27.27
N TRP A 156 0.69 6.56 27.67
CA TRP A 156 2.13 6.67 27.87
C TRP A 156 2.93 5.75 26.96
N LEU A 157 4.00 6.29 26.38
CA LEU A 157 4.93 5.57 25.53
C LEU A 157 6.35 5.66 26.08
N ALA A 158 6.97 4.50 26.25
CA ALA A 158 8.37 4.34 26.59
C ALA A 158 9.03 3.31 25.68
N PHE A 159 10.28 3.55 25.29
CA PHE A 159 10.92 2.73 24.27
C PHE A 159 11.16 1.32 24.82
N ASP A 160 10.51 0.33 24.18
CA ASP A 160 10.61 -1.09 24.55
C ASP A 160 10.13 -1.40 25.99
N GLU A 161 9.22 -0.56 26.49
CA GLU A 161 8.72 -0.64 27.87
C GLU A 161 7.22 -0.36 27.94
N ALA A 162 6.71 0.68 27.27
CA ALA A 162 5.29 0.99 27.28
C ALA A 162 4.75 1.34 25.89
N HIS A 163 3.60 0.78 25.55
CA HIS A 163 2.91 0.98 24.29
C HIS A 163 1.46 1.39 24.53
N ALA A 164 0.90 2.25 23.68
CA ALA A 164 -0.52 2.57 23.73
C ALA A 164 -1.28 1.75 22.69
N LEU A 165 -2.38 1.13 23.10
CA LEU A 165 -3.31 0.44 22.22
C LEU A 165 -4.47 1.37 21.92
N LEU A 166 -4.92 1.39 20.67
CA LEU A 166 -6.04 2.21 20.23
C LEU A 166 -6.95 1.39 19.31
N TYR A 167 -8.25 1.44 19.52
CA TYR A 167 -9.24 0.77 18.68
C TYR A 167 -10.39 1.72 18.36
N TRP A 168 -10.90 1.60 17.14
CA TRP A 168 -12.16 2.22 16.71
C TRP A 168 -12.97 1.20 15.94
N ALA A 169 -14.27 1.12 16.25
CA ALA A 169 -15.22 0.44 15.39
C ALA A 169 -15.36 1.17 14.04
N MET A 170 -15.69 0.41 12.98
CA MET A 170 -15.82 0.96 11.63
C MET A 170 -17.29 1.20 11.21
N ASP A 171 -18.24 1.00 12.13
CA ASP A 171 -19.68 1.03 11.84
C ASP A 171 -20.20 2.44 11.51
N ASP A 172 -19.50 3.47 11.98
CA ASP A 172 -19.68 4.87 11.63
C ASP A 172 -19.45 5.15 10.13
N ILE A 173 -18.68 4.30 9.44
CA ILE A 173 -18.44 4.38 8.00
C ILE A 173 -19.53 3.61 7.27
N LYS A 174 -20.23 4.28 6.34
CA LYS A 174 -21.32 3.65 5.58
C LYS A 174 -20.84 2.42 4.83
N LYS A 175 -21.57 1.32 4.99
CA LYS A 175 -21.41 0.09 4.20
C LYS A 175 -21.32 0.44 2.72
N ASP A 176 -20.35 -0.15 2.03
CA ASP A 176 -19.99 0.09 0.61
C ASP A 176 -19.32 1.43 0.27
N ALA A 177 -18.90 2.23 1.26
CA ALA A 177 -18.08 3.41 1.01
C ALA A 177 -16.66 3.05 0.51
N LEU A 178 -16.03 3.98 -0.20
CA LEU A 178 -14.61 3.93 -0.50
C LEU A 178 -13.88 4.87 0.46
N VAL A 179 -12.98 4.32 1.27
CA VAL A 179 -12.06 5.12 2.10
C VAL A 179 -11.10 5.85 1.18
N LEU A 180 -11.06 7.18 1.28
CA LEU A 180 -10.17 8.05 0.50
C LEU A 180 -8.98 8.53 1.31
N SER A 181 -9.22 8.86 2.58
CA SER A 181 -8.16 9.15 3.54
C SER A 181 -8.60 8.81 4.95
N ALA A 182 -7.63 8.48 5.81
CA ALA A 182 -7.83 8.33 7.24
C ALA A 182 -6.67 8.95 8.01
N THR A 183 -6.98 9.78 8.99
CA THR A 183 -5.98 10.49 9.80
C THR A 183 -6.24 10.24 11.27
N LEU A 184 -5.26 9.63 11.93
CA LEU A 184 -5.22 9.53 13.39
C LEU A 184 -4.62 10.82 13.94
N THR A 185 -5.27 11.42 14.95
CA THR A 185 -4.85 12.66 15.59
C THR A 185 -4.84 12.46 17.10
N LEU A 186 -3.69 12.69 17.76
CA LEU A 186 -3.56 12.69 19.22
C LEU A 186 -3.02 14.03 19.70
N THR A 187 -3.44 14.44 20.89
CA THR A 187 -2.97 15.67 21.55
C THR A 187 -1.91 15.32 22.60
N PRO A 188 -0.67 15.83 22.48
CA PRO A 188 0.33 15.73 23.53
C PRO A 188 -0.13 16.33 24.86
N ASP A 189 0.22 15.71 25.99
CA ASP A 189 -0.10 16.24 27.32
C ASP A 189 0.82 17.41 27.77
N GLY A 190 1.89 17.67 27.00
CA GLY A 190 2.93 18.67 27.29
C GLY A 190 4.30 18.07 27.61
N SER A 191 4.41 16.74 27.74
CA SER A 191 5.62 16.04 28.21
C SER A 191 6.50 15.45 27.10
N ASN A 192 6.24 15.77 25.83
CA ASN A 192 6.92 15.12 24.70
C ASN A 192 8.30 15.73 24.46
N GLY A 193 9.35 14.98 24.85
CA GLY A 193 10.73 15.41 24.68
C GLY A 193 11.18 15.54 23.22
N ALA A 194 12.27 16.28 23.01
CA ALA A 194 12.81 16.54 21.67
C ALA A 194 13.21 15.25 20.94
N GLY A 195 12.91 15.18 19.64
CA GLY A 195 13.32 14.08 18.77
C GLY A 195 12.51 12.78 18.88
N ALA A 196 11.42 12.77 19.68
CA ALA A 196 10.57 11.58 19.77
C ALA A 196 9.81 11.32 18.46
N VAL A 197 10.03 10.13 17.89
CA VAL A 197 9.31 9.62 16.74
C VAL A 197 8.40 8.48 17.19
N VAL A 198 7.11 8.61 16.90
CA VAL A 198 6.10 7.62 17.26
C VAL A 198 5.64 6.91 16.00
N ALA A 199 5.66 5.58 16.05
CA ALA A 199 5.19 4.70 15.00
C ALA A 199 3.80 4.15 15.36
N VAL A 200 2.93 4.09 14.37
CA VAL A 200 1.65 3.38 14.41
C VAL A 200 1.84 2.02 13.76
N GLN A 201 1.59 0.96 14.51
CA GLN A 201 1.70 -0.42 14.09
C GLN A 201 0.30 -1.04 13.94
N ARG A 202 0.17 -1.96 12.98
CA ARG A 202 -1.05 -2.76 12.84
C ARG A 202 -0.99 -3.96 13.78
N LEU A 203 -1.93 -4.04 14.72
CA LEU A 203 -2.10 -5.21 15.56
C LEU A 203 -2.63 -6.41 14.75
N THR A 204 -2.20 -7.60 15.14
CA THR A 204 -2.54 -8.88 14.51
C THR A 204 -3.24 -9.83 15.47
N THR A 205 -3.44 -9.40 16.71
CA THR A 205 -4.18 -10.13 17.75
C THR A 205 -5.18 -9.17 18.36
N ARG A 206 -6.43 -9.62 18.50
CA ARG A 206 -7.48 -8.88 19.23
C ARG A 206 -7.06 -8.74 20.69
N TRP A 207 -7.33 -7.57 21.26
CA TRP A 207 -7.20 -7.27 22.67
C TRP A 207 -8.55 -6.74 23.20
N ASP A 208 -8.75 -6.83 24.50
CA ASP A 208 -9.88 -6.26 25.24
C ASP A 208 -9.35 -5.26 26.29
N ASP A 209 -10.23 -4.60 27.04
CA ASP A 209 -9.89 -3.52 27.98
C ASP A 209 -8.91 -3.93 29.10
N ASP A 210 -8.89 -5.21 29.44
CA ASP A 210 -7.99 -5.86 30.40
C ASP A 210 -6.57 -6.20 29.86
N ALA A 211 -6.20 -5.72 28.68
CA ALA A 211 -4.93 -6.11 28.05
C ALA A 211 -3.71 -5.63 28.83
N THR A 212 -2.74 -6.52 29.05
CA THR A 212 -1.47 -6.23 29.72
C THR A 212 -0.30 -6.36 28.75
N TRP A 213 0.93 -6.09 29.22
CA TRP A 213 2.11 -6.34 28.41
C TRP A 213 2.30 -7.81 28.04
N LYS A 214 1.81 -8.73 28.88
CA LYS A 214 2.01 -10.17 28.68
C LYS A 214 0.82 -10.86 28.05
N GLU A 215 -0.38 -10.32 28.16
CA GLU A 215 -1.59 -10.98 27.67
C GLU A 215 -2.54 -9.96 27.01
N PRO A 216 -3.10 -10.26 25.82
CA PRO A 216 -3.99 -9.33 25.15
C PRO A 216 -5.42 -9.31 25.71
N ARG A 217 -5.81 -10.35 26.43
CA ARG A 217 -7.13 -10.58 27.08
C ARG A 217 -7.10 -11.92 27.79
N ASP A 218 -8.04 -12.14 28.69
CA ASP A 218 -8.26 -13.43 29.36
C ASP A 218 -8.24 -14.65 28.40
N ASP A 219 -7.58 -15.73 28.84
CA ASP A 219 -7.44 -17.02 28.15
C ASP A 219 -6.84 -16.96 26.72
N ALA A 220 -6.18 -15.86 26.37
CA ALA A 220 -5.51 -15.72 25.07
C ALA A 220 -4.10 -16.33 25.07
N THR A 221 -3.54 -16.49 23.86
CA THR A 221 -2.10 -16.79 23.74
C THR A 221 -1.30 -15.58 24.22
N PRO A 222 -0.33 -15.76 25.15
CA PRO A 222 0.50 -14.66 25.63
C PRO A 222 1.22 -13.92 24.50
N TRP A 223 1.45 -12.64 24.72
CA TRP A 223 2.27 -11.77 23.87
C TRP A 223 3.31 -11.04 24.71
N HIS A 224 4.15 -10.21 24.07
CA HIS A 224 5.11 -9.37 24.79
C HIS A 224 5.12 -7.98 24.19
N GLY A 225 4.32 -7.09 24.77
CA GLY A 225 4.14 -5.73 24.29
C GLY A 225 3.34 -5.64 22.98
N GLY A 226 2.46 -6.61 22.72
CA GLY A 226 1.63 -6.64 21.52
C GLY A 226 2.14 -7.52 20.38
N ASN A 227 1.24 -8.11 19.61
CA ASN A 227 1.55 -8.80 18.35
C ASN A 227 1.21 -7.90 17.15
N TYR A 228 2.21 -7.41 16.44
CA TYR A 228 2.03 -6.46 15.34
C TYR A 228 2.95 -6.73 14.14
N ILE A 229 2.60 -6.15 12.99
CA ILE A 229 3.46 -6.18 11.80
C ILE A 229 4.64 -5.23 11.99
N ALA A 230 5.87 -5.71 11.79
CA ALA A 230 7.08 -4.92 12.04
C ALA A 230 7.17 -3.62 11.20
N GLN A 231 6.62 -3.62 9.98
CA GLN A 231 6.55 -2.43 9.14
C GLN A 231 5.47 -1.48 9.68
N PRO A 232 5.82 -0.27 10.13
CA PRO A 232 4.85 0.70 10.60
C PRO A 232 3.87 1.08 9.50
N ALA A 233 2.60 1.23 9.88
CA ALA A 233 1.57 1.80 9.03
C ALA A 233 1.81 3.30 8.81
N ALA A 234 2.32 3.98 9.85
CA ALA A 234 2.68 5.40 9.78
C ALA A 234 3.72 5.76 10.85
N THR A 235 4.44 6.87 10.64
CA THR A 235 5.37 7.43 11.63
C THR A 235 5.28 8.95 11.64
N ALA A 236 5.40 9.56 12.82
CA ALA A 236 5.45 11.02 12.95
C ALA A 236 6.44 11.45 14.04
N SER A 237 7.10 12.59 13.84
CA SER A 237 7.80 13.29 14.91
C SER A 237 6.78 14.05 15.75
N VAL A 238 6.82 13.88 17.07
CA VAL A 238 5.80 14.44 17.99
C VAL A 238 6.35 15.50 18.94
N ALA A 239 7.65 15.79 18.83
CA ALA A 239 8.34 16.78 19.66
C ALA A 239 7.82 18.21 19.41
N GLY A 240 7.42 18.89 20.50
CA GLY A 240 7.03 20.30 20.46
C GLY A 240 5.72 20.60 19.71
N LEU A 241 4.94 19.57 19.37
CA LEU A 241 3.65 19.74 18.71
C LEU A 241 2.52 19.95 19.73
N SER A 242 1.54 20.77 19.38
CA SER A 242 0.25 20.82 20.09
C SER A 242 -0.69 19.68 19.68
N THR A 243 -0.42 19.04 18.54
CA THR A 243 -1.19 17.94 17.99
C THR A 243 -0.29 17.10 17.08
N ALA A 244 -0.31 15.78 17.24
CA ALA A 244 0.39 14.83 16.38
C ALA A 244 -0.60 14.14 15.44
N GLN A 245 -0.18 13.91 14.19
CA GLN A 245 -1.03 13.30 13.16
C GLN A 245 -0.28 12.20 12.41
N TRP A 246 -1.02 11.13 12.08
CA TRP A 246 -0.55 10.02 11.26
C TRP A 246 -1.55 9.76 10.13
N ASP A 247 -1.03 9.63 8.91
CA ASP A 247 -1.80 9.12 7.79
C ASP A 247 -1.88 7.60 7.88
N VAL A 248 -3.06 7.09 8.20
CA VAL A 248 -3.36 5.67 8.39
C VAL A 248 -4.34 5.17 7.32
N THR A 249 -4.40 5.86 6.17
CA THR A 249 -5.34 5.58 5.08
C THR A 249 -5.30 4.12 4.64
N ASP A 250 -4.11 3.59 4.35
CA ASP A 250 -3.96 2.21 3.88
C ASP A 250 -4.40 1.18 4.93
N LEU A 251 -4.16 1.49 6.21
CA LEU A 251 -4.54 0.63 7.32
C LEU A 251 -6.06 0.55 7.46
N VAL A 252 -6.73 1.70 7.53
CA VAL A 252 -8.19 1.80 7.67
C VAL A 252 -8.90 1.28 6.42
N SER A 253 -8.38 1.58 5.22
CA SER A 253 -8.91 1.05 3.96
C SER A 253 -8.83 -0.48 3.91
N GLY A 254 -7.74 -1.07 4.39
CA GLY A 254 -7.59 -2.52 4.46
C GLY A 254 -8.51 -3.20 5.48
N TRP A 255 -8.78 -2.56 6.63
CA TRP A 255 -9.80 -3.03 7.58
C TRP A 255 -11.20 -2.98 6.99
N PHE A 256 -11.59 -1.82 6.46
CA PHE A 256 -12.92 -1.60 5.92
C PHE A 256 -13.19 -2.48 4.68
N GLY A 257 -12.17 -2.69 3.85
CA GLY A 257 -12.21 -3.57 2.69
C GLY A 257 -12.10 -5.06 3.02
N GLY A 258 -11.90 -5.44 4.28
CA GLY A 258 -11.79 -6.83 4.72
C GLY A 258 -10.49 -7.54 4.29
N GLN A 259 -9.44 -6.79 3.92
CA GLN A 259 -8.14 -7.37 3.58
C GLN A 259 -7.47 -7.99 4.80
N PHE A 260 -7.74 -7.44 5.98
CA PHE A 260 -7.30 -7.97 7.27
C PHE A 260 -8.26 -7.53 8.38
N PRO A 261 -8.38 -8.31 9.48
CA PRO A 261 -9.25 -7.94 10.60
C PRO A 261 -8.84 -6.62 11.25
N ASN A 262 -9.82 -5.89 11.79
CA ASN A 262 -9.57 -4.75 12.66
C ASN A 262 -9.28 -5.24 14.09
N HIS A 263 -8.02 -5.15 14.50
CA HIS A 263 -7.58 -5.41 15.87
C HIS A 263 -7.00 -4.15 16.52
N GLY A 264 -7.25 -2.98 15.92
CA GLY A 264 -6.71 -1.71 16.39
C GLY A 264 -5.26 -1.45 15.99
N MET A 265 -4.72 -0.39 16.58
CA MET A 265 -3.40 0.15 16.38
C MET A 265 -2.58 0.04 17.66
N LEU A 266 -1.28 -0.14 17.50
CA LEU A 266 -0.32 0.00 18.58
C LEU A 266 0.60 1.19 18.30
N LEU A 267 0.66 2.14 19.23
CA LEU A 267 1.58 3.26 19.19
C LEU A 267 2.80 2.92 20.03
N ARG A 268 3.99 3.18 19.48
CA ARG A 268 5.26 2.98 20.17
C ARG A 268 6.31 4.00 19.73
N LEU A 269 7.32 4.19 20.57
CA LEU A 269 8.52 4.92 20.15
C LEU A 269 9.28 4.11 19.08
N ALA A 270 9.61 4.77 17.97
CA ALA A 270 10.32 4.14 16.85
C ALA A 270 11.81 3.90 17.18
N SER A 271 12.38 4.71 18.07
CA SER A 271 13.77 4.66 18.51
C SER A 271 13.88 5.02 20.00
N PRO A 272 14.99 4.65 20.68
CA PRO A 272 15.24 5.09 22.05
C PRO A 272 15.15 6.61 22.16
N GLY A 273 14.53 7.10 23.23
CA GLY A 273 14.27 8.53 23.40
C GLY A 273 13.49 8.84 24.68
N PRO A 274 13.15 10.12 24.89
CA PRO A 274 12.31 10.52 26.02
C PRO A 274 10.93 9.88 25.90
N THR A 275 10.31 9.64 27.06
CA THR A 275 8.93 9.19 27.14
C THR A 275 8.01 10.19 26.46
N VAL A 276 6.94 9.68 25.86
CA VAL A 276 5.91 10.48 25.20
C VAL A 276 4.59 10.22 25.90
N ARG A 277 3.77 11.26 26.05
CA ARG A 277 2.43 11.17 26.61
C ARG A 277 1.42 11.89 25.73
N PHE A 278 0.26 11.27 25.59
CA PHE A 278 -0.90 11.83 24.91
C PHE A 278 -2.10 11.78 25.84
N TYR A 279 -3.13 12.58 25.57
CA TYR A 279 -4.42 12.39 26.24
C TYR A 279 -5.09 11.11 25.73
N SER A 280 -5.72 10.36 26.64
CA SER A 280 -6.54 9.18 26.36
C SER A 280 -7.99 9.55 25.96
N LEU A 281 -8.83 8.55 25.71
CA LEU A 281 -10.26 8.73 25.50
C LEU A 281 -10.99 9.19 26.77
N ASP A 282 -10.43 8.99 27.96
CA ASP A 282 -11.03 9.49 29.22
C ASP A 282 -10.81 10.97 29.48
N ALA A 283 -9.84 11.58 28.78
CA ALA A 283 -9.62 13.00 28.83
C ALA A 283 -10.83 13.83 28.35
N SER A 284 -10.80 15.14 28.59
CA SER A 284 -11.83 16.06 28.08
C SER A 284 -12.02 15.95 26.56
N SER A 285 -13.26 16.05 26.08
CA SER A 285 -13.63 15.80 24.67
C SER A 285 -12.84 16.59 23.61
N SER A 286 -12.26 17.74 23.96
CA SER A 286 -11.43 18.54 23.05
C SER A 286 -9.99 18.04 22.89
N ARG A 287 -9.57 17.06 23.71
CA ARG A 287 -8.19 16.53 23.76
C ARG A 287 -8.09 15.06 23.39
N ARG A 288 -9.21 14.33 23.39
CA ARG A 288 -9.28 12.89 23.10
C ARG A 288 -8.64 12.54 21.75
N PRO A 289 -8.09 11.33 21.60
CA PRO A 289 -7.71 10.78 20.32
C PRO A 289 -8.87 10.84 19.31
N VAL A 290 -8.57 11.18 18.05
CA VAL A 290 -9.55 11.25 16.98
C VAL A 290 -9.05 10.47 15.77
N LEU A 291 -9.84 9.49 15.30
CA LEU A 291 -9.68 8.90 13.99
C LEU A 291 -10.69 9.52 13.02
N GLN A 292 -10.21 10.33 12.10
CA GLN A 292 -11.05 10.99 11.10
C GLN A 292 -10.91 10.30 9.75
N VAL A 293 -12.03 9.94 9.13
CA VAL A 293 -12.08 9.23 7.85
C VAL A 293 -12.84 10.06 6.83
N LEU A 294 -12.22 10.28 5.67
CA LEU A 294 -12.88 10.80 4.48
C LEU A 294 -13.25 9.62 3.58
N SER A 295 -14.52 9.52 3.22
CA SER A 295 -15.00 8.46 2.34
C SER A 295 -15.86 8.99 1.21
N ALA A 296 -15.93 8.26 0.10
CA ALA A 296 -16.88 8.50 -0.98
C ALA A 296 -17.94 7.41 -0.97
N ARG A 297 -19.20 7.82 -1.16
CA ARG A 297 -20.30 6.87 -1.21
C ARG A 297 -20.27 6.11 -2.54
N HIS A 298 -20.77 4.88 -2.50
CA HIS A 298 -21.11 4.15 -3.71
C HIS A 298 -22.06 4.99 -4.58
N CYS A 299 -21.92 4.86 -5.89
CA CYS A 299 -22.89 5.35 -6.85
C CYS A 299 -24.19 4.51 -6.80
#